data_AF-A0A429DNI3-F1
#
_entry.id   AF-A0A429DNI3-F1
#
_cell.length_a   1.000
_cell.length_b   1.000
_cell.length_c   1.000
_cell.angle_alpha   90.00
_cell.angle_beta   90.00
_cell.angle_gamma   90.00
#
_symmetry.space_group_name_H-M   'P 1'
#
loop_
_entity.id
_entity.type
_entity.pdbx_description
1 polymer ?
#
loop_
_entity_poly.entity_id
_entity_poly.type
_entity_poly.pdbx_seq_one_letter_code
_entity_poly.pdbx_strand_id
1 'polypeptide(L)'
;MGLSTYNGFSGAQRERVQSWLTREFAAGRIERPTQCESCGQNEGVIDAHHENYDEPTSFVGLCVICHLALHCRFRNTEGFLEYRRRVAEGYQHPAVLDRRTALGELQRTVMKGVFPGRVRPDAPGATFLDSLRVPQPAQLW
;
A
#
# COMPACT_ATOMS: atom_id res chain seq x y z
N MET A 1 -21.22 1.71 5.98
CA MET A 1 -20.38 0.60 6.51
C MET A 1 -19.02 1.21 6.80
N GLY A 2 -18.49 1.06 8.02
CA GLY A 2 -17.22 1.68 8.43
C GLY A 2 -15.99 0.91 7.95
N LEU A 3 -14.80 1.50 8.10
CA LEU A 3 -13.52 0.85 7.79
C LEU A 3 -13.29 -0.40 8.66
N SER A 4 -12.62 -1.40 8.10
CA SER A 4 -12.23 -2.60 8.86
C SER A 4 -11.12 -2.31 9.87
N THR A 5 -10.88 -3.23 10.80
CA THR A 5 -9.63 -3.20 11.58
C THR A 5 -8.42 -3.45 10.67
N TYR A 6 -7.27 -2.90 11.06
CA TYR A 6 -6.01 -3.06 10.34
C TYR A 6 -4.82 -2.84 11.27
N ASN A 7 -3.85 -3.76 11.26
CA ASN A 7 -2.59 -3.66 12.00
C ASN A 7 -2.76 -3.29 13.49
N GLY A 8 -3.77 -3.86 14.15
CA GLY A 8 -4.11 -3.55 15.55
C GLY A 8 -4.99 -2.32 15.77
N PHE A 9 -5.24 -1.51 14.74
CA PHE A 9 -6.07 -0.30 14.82
C PHE A 9 -7.52 -0.57 14.42
N SER A 10 -8.46 0.01 15.17
CA SER A 10 -9.89 -0.08 14.90
C SER A 10 -10.30 0.72 13.67
N GLY A 11 -11.42 0.34 13.03
CA GLY A 11 -12.01 1.11 11.94
C GLY A 11 -12.25 2.58 12.30
N ALA A 12 -12.77 2.81 13.51
CA ALA A 12 -13.04 4.16 14.02
C ALA A 12 -11.76 5.00 14.20
N GLN A 13 -10.64 4.41 14.67
CA GLN A 13 -9.35 5.11 14.72
C GLN A 13 -8.90 5.54 13.32
N ARG A 14 -8.99 4.61 12.34
CA ARG A 14 -8.60 4.87 10.96
C ARG A 14 -9.44 5.97 10.32
N GLU A 15 -10.76 5.94 10.53
CA GLU A 15 -11.68 6.96 10.02
C GLU A 15 -11.40 8.34 10.60
N ARG A 16 -11.06 8.44 11.90
CA ARG A 16 -10.69 9.72 12.53
C ARG A 16 -9.43 10.31 11.89
N VAL A 17 -8.38 9.51 11.72
CA VAL A 17 -7.12 9.96 11.09
C VAL A 17 -7.37 10.34 9.63
N GLN A 18 -8.09 9.52 8.86
CA GLN A 18 -8.44 9.81 7.47
C GLN A 18 -9.23 11.13 7.35
N SER A 19 -10.19 11.35 8.24
CA SER A 19 -11.01 12.57 8.25
C SER A 19 -10.19 13.80 8.58
N TRP A 20 -9.27 13.70 9.55
CA TRP A 20 -8.33 14.77 9.89
C TRP A 20 -7.40 15.07 8.70
N LEU A 21 -6.73 14.06 8.14
CA LEU A 21 -5.77 14.23 7.04
C LEU A 21 -6.44 14.84 5.81
N THR A 22 -7.68 14.44 5.51
CA THR A 22 -8.45 15.02 4.41
C THR A 22 -8.66 16.53 4.58
N ARG A 23 -8.90 17.00 5.81
CA ARG A 23 -9.02 18.44 6.11
C ARG A 23 -7.67 19.15 6.01
N GLU A 24 -6.59 18.54 6.48
CA GLU A 24 -5.25 19.11 6.38
C GLU A 24 -4.81 19.29 4.92
N PHE A 25 -5.09 18.30 4.07
CA PHE A 25 -4.89 18.38 2.63
C PHE A 25 -5.75 19.47 1.99
N ALA A 26 -7.05 19.54 2.34
CA ALA A 26 -7.94 20.56 1.80
C ALA A 26 -7.53 21.98 2.21
N ALA A 27 -6.93 22.12 3.40
CA ALA A 27 -6.41 23.37 3.90
C ALA A 27 -4.99 23.71 3.42
N GLY A 28 -4.33 22.80 2.67
CA GLY A 28 -2.96 22.99 2.19
C GLY A 28 -1.89 23.00 3.29
N ARG A 29 -2.20 22.51 4.50
CA ARG A 29 -1.24 22.43 5.62
C ARG A 29 -0.32 21.22 5.54
N ILE A 30 -0.77 20.18 4.83
CA ILE A 30 0.01 18.99 4.52
C ILE A 30 -0.08 18.78 3.00
N GLU A 31 1.04 18.46 2.38
CA GLU A 31 1.08 18.14 0.95
C GLU A 31 0.59 16.71 0.70
N ARG A 32 -0.19 16.54 -0.37
CA ARG A 32 -0.63 15.21 -0.81
C ARG A 32 0.56 14.48 -1.45
N PRO A 33 0.78 13.19 -1.15
CA PRO A 33 1.81 12.43 -1.84
C PRO A 33 1.45 12.28 -3.33
N THR A 34 2.44 12.50 -4.19
CA THR A 34 2.32 12.40 -5.66
C THR A 34 3.11 11.24 -6.25
N GLN A 35 3.88 10.54 -5.41
CA GLN A 35 4.70 9.40 -5.82
C GLN A 35 4.63 8.29 -4.77
N CYS A 36 4.65 7.04 -5.24
CA CYS A 36 4.73 5.85 -4.42
C CYS A 36 6.18 5.64 -3.94
N GLU A 37 6.39 5.63 -2.64
CA GLU A 37 7.69 5.40 -2.00
C GLU A 37 8.15 3.92 -2.08
N SER A 38 7.28 3.01 -2.52
CA SER A 38 7.65 1.60 -2.72
C SER A 38 8.10 1.30 -4.16
N CYS A 39 7.29 1.64 -5.17
CA CYS A 39 7.57 1.27 -6.56
C CYS A 39 7.90 2.48 -7.47
N GLY A 40 7.87 3.70 -6.93
CA GLY A 40 8.11 4.95 -7.66
C GLY A 40 7.01 5.38 -8.62
N GLN A 41 5.85 4.71 -8.62
CA GLN A 41 4.68 5.13 -9.42
C GLN A 41 4.23 6.54 -9.07
N ASN A 42 4.09 7.39 -10.07
CA ASN A 42 3.62 8.77 -9.97
C ASN A 42 2.37 9.05 -10.84
N GLU A 43 1.84 8.01 -11.50
CA GLU A 43 0.60 8.05 -12.25
C GLU A 43 -0.53 7.32 -11.48
N GLY A 44 -1.76 7.81 -11.65
CA GLY A 44 -2.95 7.23 -11.03
C GLY A 44 -3.13 7.61 -9.57
N VAL A 45 -3.82 6.76 -8.81
CA VAL A 45 -4.19 7.05 -7.42
C VAL A 45 -3.00 6.77 -6.48
N ILE A 46 -2.53 7.82 -5.81
CA ILE A 46 -1.54 7.77 -4.72
C ILE A 46 -2.22 8.13 -3.39
N ASP A 47 -2.00 7.28 -2.39
CA ASP A 47 -2.59 7.35 -1.06
C ASP A 47 -1.54 7.66 -0.02
N ALA A 48 -1.96 8.40 1.02
CA ALA A 48 -1.22 8.49 2.27
C ALA A 48 -1.61 7.28 3.14
N HIS A 49 -0.71 6.31 3.24
CA HIS A 49 -0.89 5.12 4.06
C HIS A 49 -0.29 5.33 5.45
N HIS A 50 -1.08 5.07 6.49
CA HIS A 50 -0.59 5.01 7.88
C HIS A 50 -0.34 3.56 8.28
N GLU A 51 0.87 3.29 8.76
CA GLU A 51 1.19 2.03 9.43
C GLU A 51 0.92 2.11 10.94
N ASN A 52 1.14 3.30 11.52
CA ASN A 52 0.80 3.65 12.89
C ASN A 52 -0.26 4.77 12.89
N TYR A 53 -1.50 4.45 13.28
CA TYR A 53 -2.58 5.44 13.31
C TYR A 53 -2.59 6.32 14.56
N ASP A 54 -1.71 6.07 15.54
CA ASP A 54 -1.50 6.99 16.67
C ASP A 54 -0.58 8.17 16.31
N GLU A 55 0.09 8.10 15.14
CA GLU A 55 0.95 9.15 14.59
C GLU A 55 0.36 9.70 13.28
N PRO A 56 -0.66 10.59 13.34
CA PRO A 56 -1.42 10.98 12.15
C PRO A 56 -0.61 11.73 11.09
N THR A 57 0.50 12.37 11.46
CA THR A 57 1.43 13.04 10.53
C THR A 57 2.47 12.09 9.91
N SER A 58 2.55 10.85 10.38
CA SER A 58 3.50 9.83 9.91
C SER A 58 2.79 8.91 8.92
N PHE A 59 2.83 9.27 7.64
CA PHE A 59 2.28 8.47 6.56
C PHE A 59 3.27 8.32 5.41
N VAL A 60 3.07 7.29 4.61
CA VAL A 60 3.88 6.97 3.43
C VAL A 60 3.02 7.08 2.18
N GLY A 61 3.55 7.75 1.15
CA GLY A 61 2.92 7.82 -0.16
C GLY A 61 2.97 6.47 -0.86
N LEU A 62 1.83 5.85 -1.17
CA LEU A 62 1.75 4.57 -1.86
C LEU A 62 0.77 4.63 -3.02
N CYS A 63 1.13 4.06 -4.17
CA CYS A 63 0.12 3.81 -5.19
C CYS A 63 -0.91 2.80 -4.68
N VAL A 64 -2.13 2.89 -5.19
CA VAL A 64 -3.25 2.08 -4.69
C VAL A 64 -2.97 0.56 -4.74
N ILE A 65 -2.14 0.07 -5.67
CA ILE A 65 -1.75 -1.34 -5.72
C ILE A 65 -0.79 -1.71 -4.59
N CYS A 66 0.27 -0.92 -4.34
CA CYS A 66 1.17 -1.16 -3.22
C CYS A 66 0.42 -1.07 -1.88
N HIS A 67 -0.46 -0.07 -1.74
CA HIS A 67 -1.29 0.11 -0.55
C HIS A 67 -2.21 -1.09 -0.29
N LEU A 68 -2.93 -1.56 -1.31
CA LEU A 68 -3.83 -2.70 -1.12
C LEU A 68 -3.07 -4.03 -0.92
N ALA A 69 -1.94 -4.24 -1.61
CA ALA A 69 -1.09 -5.41 -1.40
C ALA A 69 -0.57 -5.46 0.06
N LEU A 70 -0.16 -4.31 0.59
CA LEU A 70 0.24 -4.15 1.98
C LEU A 70 -0.89 -4.53 2.95
N HIS A 71 -2.13 -4.08 2.70
CA HIS A 71 -3.30 -4.48 3.48
C HIS A 71 -3.59 -5.99 3.39
N CYS A 72 -3.25 -6.64 2.27
CA CYS A 72 -3.39 -8.08 2.11
C CYS A 72 -2.32 -8.90 2.85
N ARG A 73 -1.23 -8.31 3.33
CA ARG A 73 -0.09 -9.06 3.89
C ARG A 73 -0.42 -10.01 5.04
N PHE A 74 -1.49 -9.75 5.77
CA PHE A 74 -1.95 -10.61 6.88
C PHE A 74 -2.85 -11.76 6.42
N ARG A 75 -3.51 -11.63 5.27
CA ARG A 75 -4.47 -12.60 4.74
C ARG A 75 -3.87 -13.46 3.63
N ASN A 76 -2.89 -12.92 2.90
CA ASN A 76 -2.14 -13.58 1.85
C ASN A 76 -0.66 -13.20 1.97
N THR A 77 -0.01 -13.77 2.98
CA THR A 77 1.39 -13.51 3.30
C THR A 77 2.31 -13.85 2.12
N GLU A 78 2.13 -15.02 1.51
CA GLU A 78 2.95 -15.47 0.38
C GLU A 78 2.84 -14.55 -0.84
N GLY A 79 1.61 -14.21 -1.23
CA GLY A 79 1.38 -13.28 -2.34
C GLY A 79 1.97 -11.89 -2.07
N PHE A 80 1.89 -11.41 -0.82
CA PHE A 80 2.54 -10.16 -0.42
C PHE A 80 4.07 -10.27 -0.49
N LEU A 81 4.67 -11.36 0.01
CA LEU A 81 6.12 -11.56 0.00
C LEU A 81 6.69 -11.59 -1.42
N GLU A 82 6.02 -12.29 -2.33
CA GLU A 82 6.42 -12.32 -3.75
C GLU A 82 6.25 -10.95 -4.40
N TYR A 83 5.14 -10.25 -4.14
CA TYR A 83 4.93 -8.89 -4.65
C TYR A 83 6.01 -7.93 -4.15
N ARG A 84 6.33 -7.98 -2.86
CA ARG A 84 7.38 -7.18 -2.23
C ARG A 84 8.74 -7.42 -2.90
N ARG A 85 9.14 -8.68 -3.09
CA ARG A 85 10.38 -9.05 -3.79
C ARG A 85 10.43 -8.45 -5.19
N ARG A 86 9.35 -8.55 -5.94
CA ARG A 86 9.27 -7.98 -7.30
C ARG A 86 9.39 -6.46 -7.30
N VAL A 87 8.74 -5.78 -6.36
CA VAL A 87 8.84 -4.32 -6.24
C VAL A 87 10.28 -3.90 -5.92
N ALA A 88 10.97 -4.64 -5.06
CA ALA A 88 12.40 -4.46 -4.79
C ALA A 88 13.28 -4.62 -6.05
N GLU A 89 12.88 -5.53 -6.94
CA GLU A 89 13.50 -5.76 -8.26
C GLU A 89 13.07 -4.75 -9.33
N GLY A 90 12.30 -3.71 -8.97
CA GLY A 90 11.88 -2.64 -9.89
C GLY A 90 10.51 -2.84 -10.53
N TYR A 91 9.73 -3.84 -10.10
CA TYR A 91 8.38 -4.04 -10.61
C TYR A 91 7.46 -2.86 -10.30
N GLN A 92 6.73 -2.43 -11.31
CA GLN A 92 5.71 -1.39 -11.22
C GLN A 92 4.44 -1.85 -11.95
N HIS A 93 3.36 -2.02 -11.20
CA HIS A 93 2.03 -2.34 -11.75
C HIS A 93 1.54 -1.19 -12.66
N PRO A 94 0.75 -1.47 -13.73
CA PRO A 94 0.10 -0.42 -14.50
C PRO A 94 -0.70 0.51 -13.58
N ALA A 95 -0.66 1.80 -13.89
CA ALA A 95 -1.32 2.82 -13.08
C ALA A 95 -2.83 2.57 -13.01
N VAL A 96 -3.38 2.56 -11.80
CA VAL A 96 -4.82 2.46 -11.60
C VAL A 96 -5.37 3.86 -11.34
N LEU A 97 -6.21 4.34 -12.26
CA LEU A 97 -6.75 5.69 -12.25
C LEU A 97 -7.99 5.84 -11.35
N ASP A 98 -8.67 4.73 -11.04
CA ASP A 98 -9.88 4.72 -10.20
C ASP A 98 -9.71 3.79 -8.99
N ARG A 99 -9.78 4.35 -7.79
CA ARG A 99 -9.72 3.57 -6.54
C ARG A 99 -10.77 2.46 -6.50
N ARG A 100 -11.96 2.69 -7.07
CA ARG A 100 -13.07 1.73 -7.02
C ARG A 100 -12.75 0.42 -7.72
N THR A 101 -11.86 0.43 -8.71
CA THR A 101 -11.48 -0.77 -9.47
C THR A 101 -10.23 -1.44 -8.92
N ALA A 102 -9.45 -0.75 -8.08
CA ALA A 102 -8.14 -1.18 -7.63
C ALA A 102 -8.11 -2.51 -6.88
N LEU A 103 -9.10 -2.78 -6.00
CA LEU A 103 -9.17 -4.06 -5.29
C LEU A 103 -9.41 -5.23 -6.24
N GLY A 104 -10.36 -5.07 -7.18
CA GLY A 104 -10.63 -6.10 -8.18
C GLY A 104 -9.43 -6.32 -9.09
N GLU A 105 -8.70 -5.26 -9.43
CA GLU A 105 -7.46 -5.35 -10.19
C GLU A 105 -6.39 -6.16 -9.44
N LEU A 106 -6.07 -5.77 -8.21
CA LEU A 106 -5.13 -6.49 -7.35
C LEU A 106 -5.49 -7.98 -7.21
N GLN A 107 -6.78 -8.28 -7.02
CA GLN A 107 -7.28 -9.64 -6.87
C GLN A 107 -7.17 -10.48 -8.14
N ARG A 108 -7.24 -9.88 -9.32
CA ARG A 108 -7.07 -10.59 -10.61
C ARG A 108 -5.61 -10.72 -11.01
N THR A 109 -4.74 -9.83 -10.54
CA THR A 109 -3.33 -9.77 -10.93
C THR A 109 -2.43 -10.28 -9.82
N VAL A 110 -1.92 -9.38 -8.98
CA VAL A 110 -0.85 -9.61 -8.00
C VAL A 110 -1.22 -10.76 -7.05
N MET A 111 -2.45 -10.79 -6.54
CA MET A 111 -2.87 -11.84 -5.59
C MET A 111 -3.02 -13.22 -6.24
N LYS A 112 -3.04 -13.29 -7.58
CA LYS A 112 -3.04 -14.54 -8.35
C LYS A 112 -1.65 -14.87 -8.95
N GLY A 113 -0.61 -14.13 -8.57
CA GLY A 113 0.73 -14.31 -9.12
C GLY A 113 0.88 -13.83 -10.58
N VAL A 114 -0.03 -12.97 -11.05
CA VAL A 114 0.03 -12.37 -12.39
C VAL A 114 0.51 -10.92 -12.26
N PHE A 115 1.58 -10.58 -12.96
CA PHE A 115 2.28 -9.31 -12.82
C PHE A 115 2.34 -8.56 -14.17
N PRO A 116 1.25 -7.91 -14.61
CA PRO A 116 1.17 -7.30 -15.95
C PRO A 116 1.96 -5.99 -16.10
N GLY A 117 2.69 -5.60 -15.06
CA GLY A 117 3.48 -4.37 -15.03
C GLY A 117 4.80 -4.44 -15.77
N ARG A 118 5.54 -3.36 -15.64
CA ARG A 118 6.91 -3.23 -16.17
C ARG A 118 7.92 -3.47 -15.05
N VAL A 119 9.12 -3.87 -15.43
CA VAL A 119 10.29 -3.83 -14.55
C VAL A 119 11.10 -2.62 -14.93
N ARG A 120 11.30 -1.71 -13.99
CA ARG A 120 12.15 -0.53 -14.18
C ARG A 120 13.62 -0.94 -14.10
N PRO A 121 14.50 -0.34 -14.92
CA PRO A 121 15.93 -0.63 -14.88
C PRO A 121 16.61 -0.11 -13.60
N ASP A 122 16.06 0.94 -12.99
CA ASP A 122 16.52 1.54 -11.75
C ASP A 122 15.80 0.91 -10.54
N ALA A 123 15.98 -0.40 -10.38
CA ALA A 123 15.41 -1.15 -9.27
C ALA A 123 15.77 -0.49 -7.93
N PRO A 124 14.78 -0.22 -7.06
CA PRO A 124 15.04 0.48 -5.81
C PRO A 124 15.88 -0.34 -4.81
N GLY A 125 15.97 -1.66 -5.01
CA GLY A 125 16.56 -2.54 -4.00
C GLY A 125 15.61 -2.63 -2.80
N ALA A 126 16.06 -2.20 -1.62
CA ALA A 126 15.19 -2.15 -0.45
C ALA A 126 14.13 -1.05 -0.58
N THR A 127 12.87 -1.38 -0.32
CA THR A 127 11.71 -0.47 -0.42
C THR A 127 11.00 -0.31 0.91
N PHE A 128 10.02 0.60 0.99
CA PHE A 128 9.16 0.68 2.16
C PHE A 128 8.50 -0.67 2.52
N LEU A 129 8.11 -1.48 1.53
CA LEU A 129 7.51 -2.81 1.78
C LEU A 129 8.46 -3.77 2.52
N ASP A 130 9.78 -3.59 2.38
CA ASP A 130 10.82 -4.39 3.05
C ASP A 130 11.00 -4.00 4.52
N SER A 131 10.64 -2.77 4.90
CA SER A 131 10.63 -2.32 6.30
C SER A 131 9.48 -2.89 7.13
N LEU A 132 8.47 -3.46 6.48
CA LEU A 132 7.26 -3.92 7.15
C LEU A 132 7.46 -5.27 7.83
N ARG A 133 6.91 -5.38 9.04
CA ARG A 133 6.76 -6.67 9.72
C ARG A 133 5.77 -7.54 8.95
N VAL A 134 6.20 -8.75 8.66
CA VAL A 134 5.37 -9.80 8.06
C VAL A 134 5.12 -10.86 9.13
N PRO A 135 3.89 -11.35 9.31
CA PRO A 135 3.66 -12.51 10.17
C PRO A 135 4.54 -13.64 9.69
N GLN A 136 5.28 -14.27 10.59
CA GLN A 136 5.95 -15.52 10.22
C GLN A 136 4.85 -16.51 9.78
N PRO A 137 5.06 -17.28 8.69
CA PRO A 137 4.20 -18.43 8.44
C PRO A 137 4.15 -19.23 9.74
N ALA A 138 2.95 -19.62 10.19
CA ALA A 138 2.86 -20.52 11.32
C ALA A 138 3.78 -21.70 11.03
N GLN A 139 4.86 -21.85 11.82
CA GLN A 139 5.68 -23.04 11.76
C GLN A 139 4.73 -24.18 12.13
N LEU A 140 4.31 -24.93 11.11
CA LEU A 140 3.63 -26.20 11.31
C LEU A 140 4.69 -27.10 11.96
N TRP A 141 4.59 -27.27 13.28
CA TRP A 141 5.27 -28.32 14.02
C TRP A 141 4.47 -29.61 13.87
#